data_AF-A0AAU5W768-F1
#
_entry.id   AF-A0AAU5W768-F1
#
_cell.length_a   1.000
_cell.length_b   1.000
_cell.length_c   1.000
_cell.angle_alpha   90.00
_cell.angle_beta   90.00
_cell.angle_gamma   90.00
#
_symmetry.space_group_name_H-M   'P 1'
#
loop_
_entity.id
_entity.type
_entity.pdbx_description
1 polymer ?
#
loop_
_entity_poly.entity_id
_entity_poly.type
_entity_poly.pdbx_seq_one_letter_code
_entity_poly.pdbx_strand_id
1 'polypeptide(L)' 'MFSEPDDPTQRDRMHTAFTQAAANVDATPEPAAAHAWGHNGRTLGALVTTVNSRAWLRIVEAPQGKQGGKL' A
#
# COMPACT_ATOMS: atom_id res chain seq x y z
N MET A 1 13.05 4.64 6.32
CA MET A 1 11.77 4.82 5.61
C MET A 1 12.05 5.63 4.36
N PHE A 2 11.47 5.28 3.21
CA PHE A 2 11.70 6.02 1.97
C PHE A 2 10.73 7.19 1.87
N SER A 3 11.13 8.21 1.12
CA SER A 3 10.26 9.34 0.83
C SER A 3 9.14 8.92 -0.12
N GLU A 4 8.04 9.66 -0.05
CA GLU A 4 7.01 9.65 -1.07
C GLU A 4 7.62 10.00 -2.44
N PRO A 5 7.20 9.33 -3.53
CA PRO A 5 7.72 9.63 -4.87
C PRO A 5 7.36 11.04 -5.35
N ASP A 6 8.29 11.68 -6.05
CA ASP A 6 8.02 13.00 -6.64
C ASP A 6 7.02 12.93 -7.81
N ASP A 7 7.03 11.82 -8.56
CA ASP A 7 6.11 11.59 -9.69
C ASP A 7 4.66 11.43 -9.20
N PRO A 8 3.76 12.38 -9.50
CA PRO A 8 2.35 12.31 -9.10
C PRO A 8 1.63 11.09 -9.70
N THR A 9 2.00 10.66 -10.90
CA THR A 9 1.35 9.51 -11.56
C THR A 9 1.63 8.22 -10.80
N GLN A 10 2.88 8.05 -10.34
CA GLN A 10 3.26 6.90 -9.52
C GLN A 10 2.50 6.89 -8.19
N ARG A 11 2.40 8.06 -7.54
CA ARG A 11 1.66 8.21 -6.27
C ARG A 11 0.20 7.85 -6.41
N ASP A 12 -0.49 8.45 -7.36
CA ASP A 12 -1.93 8.26 -7.58
C ASP A 12 -2.25 6.79 -7.87
N ARG A 13 -1.43 6.15 -8.70
CA ARG A 13 -1.56 4.72 -9.01
C ARG A 13 -1.39 3.86 -7.75
N MET A 14 -0.39 4.13 -6.91
CA MET A 14 -0.15 3.36 -5.69
C MET A 14 -1.25 3.58 -4.64
N HIS A 15 -1.74 4.81 -4.45
CA HIS A 15 -2.88 5.09 -3.57
C HIS A 15 -4.17 4.44 -4.05
N THR A 16 -4.41 4.45 -5.36
CA THR A 16 -5.56 3.76 -5.97
C THR A 16 -5.47 2.26 -5.71
N ALA A 17 -4.31 1.65 -5.98
CA ALA A 17 -4.09 0.23 -5.73
C ALA A 17 -4.23 -0.13 -4.25
N PHE A 18 -3.80 0.75 -3.33
CA PHE A 18 -3.95 0.53 -1.90
C PHE A 18 -5.43 0.55 -1.47
N THR A 19 -6.19 1.54 -1.96
CA THR A 19 -7.63 1.63 -1.70
C THR A 19 -8.37 0.40 -2.22
N GLN A 20 -8.05 -0.05 -3.43
CA GLN A 20 -8.62 -1.26 -4.01
C GLN A 20 -8.26 -2.51 -3.21
N ALA A 21 -6.99 -2.65 -2.80
CA ALA A 21 -6.54 -3.77 -1.98
C ALA A 21 -7.24 -3.80 -0.62
N ALA A 22 -7.41 -2.64 0.03
CA ALA A 22 -8.10 -2.51 1.30
C ALA A 22 -9.57 -2.98 1.19
N ALA A 23 -10.28 -2.51 0.16
CA ALA A 23 -11.65 -2.95 -0.12
C ALA A 23 -11.73 -4.46 -0.38
N ASN A 24 -10.79 -5.02 -1.15
CA ASN A 24 -10.79 -6.45 -1.49
C ASN A 24 -10.53 -7.38 -0.29
N VAL A 25 -9.95 -6.87 0.80
CA VAL A 25 -9.68 -7.64 2.02
C VAL A 25 -10.54 -7.18 3.21
N ASP A 26 -11.62 -6.45 2.93
CA ASP A 26 -12.54 -5.89 3.93
C ASP A 26 -11.83 -5.12 5.06
N ALA A 27 -10.83 -4.34 4.67
CA ALA A 27 -10.06 -3.48 5.56
C ALA A 27 -10.35 -2.00 5.29
N THR A 28 -10.46 -1.22 6.36
CA THR A 28 -10.66 0.23 6.30
C THR A 28 -9.35 0.95 6.67
N PRO A 29 -8.76 1.75 5.76
CA PRO A 29 -7.61 2.58 6.08
C PRO A 29 -7.93 3.54 7.23
N GLU A 30 -6.98 3.73 8.14
CA GLU A 30 -7.21 4.67 9.22
C GLU A 30 -7.07 6.13 8.75
N PRO A 31 -8.00 7.04 9.12
CA PRO A 31 -8.07 8.40 8.56
C PRO A 31 -6.81 9.25 8.73
N ALA A 32 -5.97 8.93 9.72
CA ALA A 32 -4.73 9.65 10.04
C ALA A 32 -3.48 8.76 9.97
N ALA A 33 -3.59 7.55 9.43
CA ALA A 33 -2.42 6.70 9.29
C ALA A 33 -1.48 7.26 8.21
N ALA A 34 -0.27 7.60 8.61
CA ALA A 34 0.78 7.97 7.68
C ALA A 34 1.11 6.76 6.79
N HIS A 35 1.18 7.02 5.48
CA HIS A 35 1.64 6.03 4.52
C HIS A 35 3.15 5.84 4.64
N ALA A 36 3.58 4.58 4.73
CA ALA A 36 4.96 4.18 4.69
C ALA A 36 5.35 3.77 3.26
N TRP A 37 6.26 4.52 2.66
CA TRP A 37 6.80 4.24 1.33
C TRP A 37 8.04 3.35 1.40
N GLY A 38 8.10 2.38 0.48
CA GLY A 38 9.27 1.56 0.23
C GLY A 38 10.14 2.07 -0.92
N HIS A 39 11.18 1.31 -1.25
CA HIS A 39 12.18 1.72 -2.23
C HIS A 39 11.55 2.06 -3.59
N ASN A 40 11.99 3.19 -4.16
CA ASN A 40 11.59 3.68 -5.48
C ASN A 40 10.06 3.83 -5.66
N GLY A 41 9.30 4.06 -4.58
CA GLY A 41 7.84 4.20 -4.65
C GLY A 41 7.08 2.90 -4.95
N ARG A 42 7.75 1.76 -4.97
CA ARG A 42 7.15 0.47 -5.38
C ARG A 42 6.40 -0.25 -4.26
N THR A 43 6.38 0.31 -3.06
CA THR A 43 5.68 -0.27 -1.92
C THR A 43 4.99 0.84 -1.16
N LEU A 44 3.76 0.58 -0.77
CA LEU A 44 2.95 1.48 0.03
C LEU A 44 2.28 0.67 1.13
N GLY A 45 2.36 1.13 2.37
CA GLY A 45 1.63 0.51 3.47
C GLY A 45 1.08 1.53 4.44
N ALA A 46 0.02 1.17 5.15
CA ALA A 46 -0.55 1.96 6.22
C ALA A 46 -1.28 1.06 7.23
N LEU A 47 -1.61 1.64 8.38
CA LEU A 47 -2.49 1.00 9.35
C LEU A 47 -3.92 0.96 8.81
N VAL A 48 -4.54 -0.20 8.97
CA VAL A 48 -5.91 -0.47 8.60
C VAL A 48 -6.64 -1.11 9.78
N THR A 49 -7.95 -0.99 9.79
CA THR A 49 -8.84 -1.72 10.69
C THR A 49 -9.56 -2.80 9.92
N THR A 50 -9.63 -3.99 10.49
CA THR A 50 -10.44 -5.12 9.99
C THR A 50 -11.51 -5.45 11.04
N VAL A 51 -12.47 -6.31 10.70
CA VAL A 51 -13.51 -6.76 11.63
C VAL A 51 -12.95 -7.32 12.95
N ASN A 52 -11.75 -7.91 12.93
CA ASN A 52 -11.18 -8.58 14.09
C ASN A 52 -10.14 -7.74 14.84
N SER A 53 -9.39 -6.88 14.14
CA SER A 53 -8.27 -6.15 14.73
C SER A 53 -7.72 -5.04 13.83
N ARG A 54 -6.88 -4.19 14.43
CA ARG A 54 -5.99 -3.28 13.71
C ARG A 54 -4.84 -4.08 13.10
N ALA A 55 -4.54 -3.83 11.84
CA ALA A 55 -3.50 -4.52 11.09
C ALA A 55 -2.71 -3.52 10.22
N TRP A 56 -1.63 -4.01 9.61
CA TRP A 56 -0.96 -3.29 8.52
C TRP A 56 -1.38 -3.90 7.19
N LEU A 57 -1.78 -3.04 6.26
CA LEU A 57 -1.88 -3.41 4.86
C LEU A 57 -0.64 -2.90 4.13
N ARG A 58 -0.06 -3.73 3.27
CA ARG A 58 1.07 -3.37 2.42
C ARG A 58 0.86 -3.91 1.03
N ILE A 59 0.97 -3.03 0.04
CA ILE A 59 0.97 -3.39 -1.38
C ILE A 59 2.36 -3.24 -1.96
N VAL A 60 2.63 -3.97 -3.04
CA VAL A 60 3.90 -3.89 -3.78
C VAL A 60 3.62 -3.93 -5.29
N GLU A 61 4.30 -3.06 -6.02
CA GLU A 61 4.38 -3.13 -7.46
C GLU A 61 5.46 -4.14 -7.88
N ALA A 62 5.01 -5.21 -8.52
CA ALA A 62 5.86 -6.21 -9.12
C ALA A 62 5.58 -6.34 -10.62
N PRO A 63 6.59 -6.69 -11.45
CA PRO A 63 6.35 -7.10 -12.82
C PRO A 63 5.34 -8.24 -12.88
N GLN A 64 4.58 -8.30 -13.97
CA GLN A 64 3.65 -9.39 -14.20
C GLN A 64 4.37 -10.75 -14.18
N GLY A 65 3.79 -11.72 -13.46
CA GLY A 65 4.40 -13.04 -13.26
C GLY A 65 5.45 -13.10 -12.14
N LYS A 66 5.66 -12.00 -11.42
CA LYS A 66 6.55 -11.90 -10.24
C LYS A 66 5.78 -11.51 -8.97
N GLN A 67 4.52 -11.91 -8.85
CA GLN A 67 3.67 -11.58 -7.71
C GLN A 67 4.06 -12.31 -6.40
N GLY A 68 4.99 -13.26 -6.47
CA GLY A 68 5.49 -14.01 -5.30
C GLY A 68 7.02 -14.03 -5.23
N GLY A 69 7.55 -14.27 -4.04
CA GLY A 69 9.00 -14.27 -3.75
C GLY A 69 9.34 -13.42 -2.52
N LYS A 70 10.63 -13.28 -2.23
CA LYS A 70 11.07 -12.30 -1.21
C LYS A 70 10.86 -10.89 -1.77
N LEU A 71 10.04 -10.12 -1.06
CA LEU A 71 9.92 -8.66 -1.18
C LEU A 71 11.00 -7.99 -0.33
#